data_AF-A0A6A6MI89-F1
#
_entry.id   AF-A0A6A6MI89-F1
#
_cell.length_a   1.000
_cell.length_b   1.000
_cell.length_c   1.000
_cell.angle_alpha   90.00
_cell.angle_beta   90.00
_cell.angle_gamma   90.00
#
_symmetry.space_group_name_H-M   'P 1'
#
loop_
_entity.id
_entity.type
_entity.pdbx_description
1 polymer ?
#
loop_
_entity_poly.entity_id
_entity_poly.type
_entity_poly.pdbx_seq_one_letter_code
_entity_poly.pdbx_strand_id
1 'polypeptide(L)'
;MGFAGVPPTIIVQCLHEGFNYPEGYEYAMKNVKTGSLQMFMKNEGSCDEMGPGAFPVEEVHKISVLDMRMANTDRHAGNILVGKGEDGQIKLIPIDHGYCLPEKFEDCTFDWLYWPQAHQPYSPEVIDYIDSLDAEQDIALLKCYGWDIPLESARTLRISTMLLKRGVKRGLTPFAIGSIMCRETLNKESVIEEIVREAEDSLLPGMSEAVFLETVSQIMDSRLDKLTG
;
A
#
# COMPACT_ATOMS: atom_id res chain seq x y z
N MET A 1 16.50 -7.11 -1.23
CA MET A 1 15.16 -6.52 -1.47
C MET A 1 14.62 -6.03 -0.14
N GLY A 2 13.73 -5.03 -0.16
CA GLY A 2 13.00 -4.62 1.04
C GLY A 2 12.03 -5.70 1.52
N PHE A 3 11.34 -5.43 2.63
CA PHE A 3 10.43 -6.39 3.30
C PHE A 3 9.44 -7.06 2.34
N ALA A 4 8.77 -6.28 1.49
CA ALA A 4 7.71 -6.77 0.61
C ALA A 4 8.20 -7.40 -0.70
N GLY A 5 9.51 -7.48 -0.94
CA GLY A 5 10.04 -8.04 -2.19
C GLY A 5 9.89 -7.14 -3.42
N VAL A 6 9.51 -5.86 -3.25
CA VAL A 6 9.45 -4.88 -4.35
C VAL A 6 10.84 -4.81 -5.02
N PRO A 7 10.93 -4.98 -6.35
CA PRO A 7 12.18 -4.82 -7.06
C PRO A 7 12.71 -3.39 -6.88
N PRO A 8 14.04 -3.18 -6.82
CA PRO A 8 14.60 -1.84 -6.74
C PRO A 8 13.99 -0.90 -7.79
N THR A 9 13.39 0.18 -7.31
CA THR A 9 12.76 1.21 -8.14
C THR A 9 13.37 2.55 -7.77
N ILE A 10 13.82 3.31 -8.76
CA ILE A 10 14.43 4.62 -8.56
C ILE A 10 13.81 5.65 -9.52
N ILE A 11 13.87 6.93 -9.15
CA ILE A 11 13.59 8.02 -10.07
C ILE A 11 14.81 8.22 -10.98
N VAL A 12 14.59 8.28 -12.29
CA VAL A 12 15.66 8.49 -13.27
C VAL A 12 15.27 9.55 -14.28
N GLN A 13 16.28 10.15 -14.90
CA GLN A 13 16.15 10.91 -16.13
C GLN A 13 16.72 10.09 -17.28
N CYS A 14 15.94 9.92 -18.34
CA CYS A 14 16.33 9.11 -19.49
C CYS A 14 15.96 9.80 -20.80
N LEU A 15 16.82 9.65 -21.81
CA LEU A 15 16.62 10.11 -23.18
C LEU A 15 16.74 8.89 -24.10
N HIS A 16 15.66 8.55 -24.80
CA HIS A 16 15.64 7.38 -25.69
C HIS A 16 14.64 7.59 -26.82
N GLU A 17 15.03 7.30 -28.06
CA GLU A 17 14.22 7.51 -29.27
C GLU A 17 12.89 6.74 -29.27
N GLY A 18 12.85 5.59 -28.59
CA GLY A 18 11.63 4.77 -28.47
C GLY A 18 10.56 5.33 -27.53
N PHE A 19 10.80 6.45 -26.83
CA PHE A 19 9.76 7.09 -26.01
C PHE A 19 8.80 7.93 -26.87
N ASN A 20 7.62 8.24 -26.32
CA ASN A 20 6.63 9.06 -27.00
C ASN A 20 7.02 10.56 -26.98
N TYR A 21 7.23 11.16 -28.16
CA TYR A 21 7.52 12.58 -28.35
C TYR A 21 6.50 13.21 -29.30
N PRO A 22 5.44 13.87 -28.79
CA PRO A 22 4.38 14.45 -29.63
C PRO A 22 4.89 15.46 -30.67
N GLU A 23 5.98 16.16 -30.37
CA GLU A 23 6.58 17.19 -31.23
C GLU A 23 7.78 16.68 -32.05
N GLY A 24 8.02 15.36 -32.04
CA GLY A 24 9.17 14.74 -32.69
C GLY A 24 10.38 14.52 -31.76
N TYR A 25 11.20 13.55 -32.13
CA TYR A 25 12.40 13.19 -31.37
C TYR A 25 13.63 13.97 -31.86
N GLU A 26 14.31 14.61 -30.92
CA GLU A 26 15.64 15.17 -31.12
C GLU A 26 16.52 14.74 -29.94
N TYR A 27 17.82 14.52 -30.20
CA TYR A 27 18.80 14.24 -29.15
C TYR A 27 19.14 15.52 -28.38
N ALA A 28 18.18 16.02 -27.60
CA ALA A 28 18.24 17.31 -26.91
C ALA A 28 17.68 17.22 -25.49
N MET A 29 18.13 18.12 -24.61
CA MET A 29 17.70 18.14 -23.19
C MET A 29 16.19 18.30 -23.01
N LYS A 30 15.50 18.98 -23.94
CA LYS A 30 14.03 19.10 -23.95
C LYS A 30 13.29 17.75 -24.08
N ASN A 31 13.98 16.73 -24.61
CA ASN A 31 13.43 15.39 -24.82
C ASN A 31 13.83 14.40 -23.70
N VAL A 32 14.54 14.87 -22.66
CA VAL A 32 14.81 14.06 -21.46
C VAL A 32 13.51 13.89 -20.68
N LYS A 33 13.16 12.64 -20.36
CA LYS A 33 11.98 12.30 -19.56
C LYS A 33 12.42 11.88 -18.16
N THR A 34 11.70 12.36 -17.16
CA THR A 34 11.82 11.88 -15.78
C THR A 34 10.75 10.81 -15.55
N GLY A 35 11.11 9.71 -14.90
CA GLY A 35 10.16 8.64 -14.57
C GLY A 35 10.74 7.65 -13.56
N SER A 36 9.94 6.66 -13.20
CA SER A 36 10.40 5.52 -12.41
C SER A 36 11.09 4.49 -13.30
N LEU A 37 12.20 3.94 -12.81
CA LEU A 37 12.88 2.78 -13.40
C LEU A 37 12.92 1.67 -12.36
N GLN A 38 12.17 0.61 -12.63
CA GLN A 38 12.13 -0.58 -11.80
C GLN A 38 13.02 -1.67 -12.42
N MET A 39 13.81 -2.34 -11.59
CA MET A 39 14.62 -3.47 -12.00
C MET A 39 13.74 -4.60 -12.53
N PHE A 40 14.03 -5.08 -13.74
CA PHE A 40 13.37 -6.25 -14.28
C PHE A 40 13.71 -7.50 -13.47
N MET A 41 12.69 -8.29 -13.16
CA MET A 41 12.83 -9.56 -12.42
C MET A 41 12.44 -10.73 -13.30
N LYS A 42 13.32 -11.74 -13.39
CA LYS A 42 12.95 -13.02 -13.99
C LYS A 42 11.83 -13.66 -13.17
N ASN A 43 10.77 -14.08 -13.84
CA ASN A 43 9.55 -14.61 -13.24
C ASN A 43 8.94 -15.71 -14.15
N GLU A 44 7.90 -16.37 -13.65
CA GLU A 44 7.17 -17.47 -14.29
C GLU A 44 5.72 -17.10 -14.66
N GLY A 45 5.40 -15.80 -14.72
CA GLY A 45 4.03 -15.29 -14.96
C GLY A 45 3.47 -14.50 -13.77
N SER A 46 2.25 -13.99 -13.92
CA SER A 46 1.52 -13.32 -12.85
C SER A 46 0.72 -14.32 -12.00
N CYS A 47 0.22 -13.88 -10.85
CA CYS A 47 -0.63 -14.71 -9.99
C CYS A 47 -1.98 -15.04 -10.64
N ASP A 48 -2.43 -14.32 -11.68
CA ASP A 48 -3.69 -14.64 -12.41
C ASP A 48 -3.65 -16.02 -13.07
N GLU A 49 -2.45 -16.50 -13.39
CA GLU A 49 -2.23 -17.79 -14.06
C GLU A 49 -2.14 -18.97 -13.06
N MET A 50 -2.20 -18.70 -11.75
CA MET A 50 -2.05 -19.69 -10.69
C MET A 50 -3.16 -19.60 -9.63
N GLY A 51 -3.58 -20.74 -9.08
CA GLY A 51 -4.54 -20.74 -7.98
C GLY A 51 -3.93 -20.20 -6.68
N PRO A 52 -4.62 -19.30 -5.94
CA PRO A 52 -4.03 -18.62 -4.78
C PRO A 52 -3.62 -19.57 -3.65
N GLY A 53 -4.19 -20.77 -3.58
CA GLY A 53 -3.80 -21.81 -2.61
C GLY A 53 -2.35 -22.30 -2.73
N ALA A 54 -1.67 -22.03 -3.85
CA ALA A 54 -0.26 -22.42 -4.04
C ALA A 54 0.73 -21.42 -3.39
N PHE A 55 0.29 -20.22 -3.04
CA PHE A 55 1.18 -19.16 -2.59
C PHE A 55 1.58 -19.32 -1.11
N PRO A 56 2.86 -19.13 -0.74
CA PRO A 56 3.26 -19.14 0.67
C PRO A 56 2.59 -18.03 1.46
N VAL A 57 2.15 -18.34 2.69
CA VAL A 57 1.48 -17.40 3.60
C VAL A 57 2.32 -16.13 3.81
N GLU A 58 3.60 -16.33 4.13
CA GLU A 58 4.55 -15.24 4.40
C GLU A 58 4.72 -14.29 3.21
N GLU A 59 4.62 -14.78 1.97
CA GLU A 59 4.76 -13.94 0.78
C GLU A 59 3.51 -13.08 0.54
N VAL A 60 2.32 -13.61 0.82
CA VAL A 60 1.07 -12.83 0.77
C VAL A 60 1.04 -11.79 1.89
N HIS A 61 1.46 -12.16 3.10
CA HIS A 61 1.51 -11.24 4.25
C HIS A 61 2.45 -10.05 4.04
N LYS A 62 3.59 -10.28 3.39
CA LYS A 62 4.52 -9.22 3.00
C LYS A 62 3.87 -8.18 2.10
N ILE A 63 3.10 -8.63 1.11
CA ILE A 63 2.39 -7.78 0.16
C ILE A 63 1.24 -7.06 0.86
N SER A 64 0.47 -7.75 1.70
CA SER A 64 -0.67 -7.15 2.42
C SER A 64 -0.24 -6.00 3.32
N VAL A 65 0.91 -6.13 4.00
CA VAL A 65 1.49 -5.05 4.81
C VAL A 65 1.82 -3.83 3.97
N LEU A 66 2.48 -4.01 2.81
CA LEU A 66 2.83 -2.90 1.94
C LEU A 66 1.59 -2.22 1.34
N ASP A 67 0.67 -3.00 0.80
CA ASP A 67 -0.51 -2.47 0.12
C ASP A 67 -1.44 -1.74 1.08
N MET A 68 -1.65 -2.26 2.29
CA MET A 68 -2.42 -1.55 3.31
C MET A 68 -1.72 -0.28 3.75
N ARG A 69 -0.41 -0.32 4.05
CA ARG A 69 0.37 0.87 4.44
C ARG A 69 0.33 1.97 3.37
N MET A 70 0.34 1.60 2.09
CA MET A 70 0.36 2.53 0.97
C MET A 70 -1.03 2.84 0.43
N ALA A 71 -2.09 2.24 0.98
CA ALA A 71 -3.47 2.34 0.51
C ALA A 71 -3.57 2.12 -1.02
N ASN A 72 -3.04 0.99 -1.49
CA ASN A 72 -3.00 0.67 -2.91
C ASN A 72 -4.41 0.58 -3.52
N THR A 73 -4.65 1.28 -4.63
CA THR A 73 -5.96 1.32 -5.31
C THR A 73 -6.02 0.43 -6.54
N ASP A 74 -4.99 -0.38 -6.80
CA ASP A 74 -4.94 -1.26 -7.98
C ASP A 74 -4.17 -2.57 -7.68
N ARG A 75 -4.29 -3.12 -6.46
CA ARG A 75 -3.69 -4.44 -6.19
C ARG A 75 -4.59 -5.56 -6.71
N HIS A 76 -4.32 -5.98 -7.94
CA HIS A 76 -4.85 -7.21 -8.50
C HIS A 76 -3.77 -8.29 -8.67
N ALA A 77 -4.19 -9.54 -8.89
CA ALA A 77 -3.29 -10.69 -9.04
C ALA A 77 -2.32 -10.56 -10.23
N GLY A 78 -2.71 -9.87 -11.30
CA GLY A 78 -1.84 -9.45 -12.41
C GLY A 78 -0.64 -8.58 -12.01
N ASN A 79 -0.76 -7.81 -10.91
CA ASN A 79 0.31 -6.94 -10.40
C ASN A 79 1.25 -7.66 -9.42
N ILE A 80 1.11 -8.99 -9.26
CA ILE A 80 1.99 -9.81 -8.44
C ILE A 80 2.59 -10.91 -9.32
N LEU A 81 3.90 -10.88 -9.52
CA LEU A 81 4.60 -11.90 -10.30
C LEU A 81 5.03 -13.08 -9.44
N VAL A 82 5.05 -14.26 -10.04
CA VAL A 82 5.55 -15.49 -9.42
C VAL A 82 7.02 -15.68 -9.81
N GLY A 83 7.90 -15.65 -8.82
CA GLY A 83 9.32 -15.96 -8.97
C GLY A 83 9.72 -17.25 -8.25
N LYS A 84 10.98 -17.65 -8.43
CA LYS A 84 11.60 -18.75 -7.69
C LYS A 84 12.76 -18.23 -6.84
N GLY A 85 12.73 -18.58 -5.56
CA GLY A 85 13.87 -18.41 -4.66
C GLY A 85 15.03 -19.33 -5.04
N GLU A 86 16.20 -19.11 -4.44
CA GLU A 86 17.39 -19.93 -4.66
C GLU A 86 17.17 -21.40 -4.25
N ASP A 87 16.28 -21.62 -3.29
CA ASP A 87 15.85 -22.93 -2.78
C ASP A 87 14.70 -23.55 -3.62
N GLY A 88 14.28 -22.88 -4.70
CA GLY A 88 13.18 -23.31 -5.55
C GLY A 88 11.79 -23.02 -4.98
N GLN A 89 11.68 -22.39 -3.80
CA GLN A 89 10.38 -21.99 -3.25
C GLN A 89 9.77 -20.84 -4.05
N ILE A 90 8.44 -20.79 -4.08
CA ILE A 90 7.70 -19.68 -4.68
C ILE A 90 8.04 -18.39 -3.93
N LYS A 91 8.35 -17.34 -4.70
CA LYS A 91 8.47 -15.95 -4.22
C LYS A 91 7.46 -15.09 -4.94
N LEU A 92 6.83 -14.17 -4.21
CA LEU A 92 5.93 -13.20 -4.83
C LEU A 92 6.66 -11.87 -5.00
N ILE A 93 6.53 -11.29 -6.19
CA ILE A 93 7.22 -10.05 -6.58
C ILE A 93 6.13 -9.03 -6.89
N PRO A 94 5.77 -8.15 -5.94
CA PRO A 94 4.82 -7.09 -6.22
C PRO A 94 5.45 -6.07 -7.17
N ILE A 95 4.71 -5.73 -8.21
CA ILE A 95 5.06 -4.68 -9.17
C ILE A 95 3.92 -3.65 -9.24
N ASP A 96 4.12 -2.65 -10.09
CA ASP A 96 3.12 -1.65 -10.45
C ASP A 96 2.45 -0.95 -9.25
N HIS A 97 3.22 -0.08 -8.59
CA HIS A 97 2.76 0.69 -7.43
C HIS A 97 2.37 2.14 -7.83
N GLY A 98 2.04 2.37 -9.10
CA GLY A 98 1.71 3.70 -9.62
C GLY A 98 0.45 4.32 -9.02
N TYR A 99 -0.43 3.47 -8.49
CA TYR A 99 -1.73 3.82 -7.88
C TYR A 99 -1.72 3.66 -6.34
N CYS A 100 -0.60 3.97 -5.71
CA CYS A 100 -0.46 4.03 -4.26
C CYS A 100 -0.54 5.49 -3.76
N LEU A 101 -0.82 5.64 -2.46
CA LEU A 101 -0.93 6.93 -1.76
C LEU A 101 -2.01 7.88 -2.33
N PRO A 102 -3.25 7.39 -2.52
CA PRO A 102 -4.35 8.22 -2.99
C PRO A 102 -4.70 9.30 -1.95
N GLU A 103 -5.40 10.34 -2.40
CA GLU A 103 -5.94 11.39 -1.51
C GLU A 103 -7.09 10.89 -0.62
N LYS A 104 -7.77 9.80 -1.02
CA LYS A 104 -8.92 9.20 -0.35
C LYS A 104 -8.86 7.67 -0.42
N PHE A 105 -9.55 7.01 0.51
CA PHE A 105 -9.62 5.55 0.57
C PHE A 105 -10.65 4.91 -0.38
N GLU A 106 -11.45 5.71 -1.08
CA GLU A 106 -12.57 5.26 -1.94
C GLU A 106 -12.20 4.13 -2.92
N ASP A 107 -11.01 4.22 -3.53
CA ASP A 107 -10.56 3.29 -4.56
C ASP A 107 -9.65 2.16 -4.01
N CYS A 108 -9.45 2.05 -2.68
CA CYS A 108 -8.61 0.99 -2.12
C CYS A 108 -9.14 -0.41 -2.48
N THR A 109 -8.29 -1.23 -3.10
CA THR A 109 -8.67 -2.56 -3.57
C THR A 109 -7.52 -3.55 -3.47
N PHE A 110 -7.82 -4.75 -2.96
CA PHE A 110 -6.85 -5.80 -2.66
C PHE A 110 -7.39 -7.18 -3.06
N ASP A 111 -6.94 -7.76 -4.17
CA ASP A 111 -7.34 -9.12 -4.58
C ASP A 111 -6.96 -10.19 -3.55
N TRP A 112 -5.84 -9.98 -2.85
CA TRP A 112 -5.35 -10.93 -1.84
C TRP A 112 -6.27 -11.07 -0.64
N LEU A 113 -7.25 -10.17 -0.43
CA LEU A 113 -8.27 -10.30 0.61
C LEU A 113 -8.99 -11.65 0.53
N TYR A 114 -9.26 -12.11 -0.68
CA TYR A 114 -10.03 -13.34 -0.91
C TYR A 114 -9.16 -14.60 -0.94
N TRP A 115 -7.85 -14.46 -0.67
CA TRP A 115 -6.94 -15.60 -0.65
C TRP A 115 -6.92 -16.26 0.75
N PRO A 116 -6.74 -17.59 0.83
CA PRO A 116 -6.71 -18.30 2.12
C PRO A 116 -5.68 -17.76 3.12
N GLN A 117 -4.56 -17.23 2.61
CA GLN A 117 -3.44 -16.70 3.40
C GLN A 117 -3.84 -15.43 4.17
N ALA A 118 -4.74 -14.60 3.63
CA ALA A 118 -5.20 -13.38 4.29
C ALA A 118 -6.02 -13.65 5.55
N HIS A 119 -6.54 -14.86 5.70
CA HIS A 119 -7.32 -15.29 6.86
C HIS A 119 -6.45 -15.86 7.99
N GLN A 120 -5.13 -15.97 7.77
CA GLN A 120 -4.17 -16.41 8.79
C GLN A 120 -3.59 -15.22 9.54
N PRO A 121 -3.32 -15.34 10.85
CA PRO A 121 -2.67 -14.28 11.62
C PRO A 121 -1.25 -14.05 11.12
N TYR A 122 -0.76 -12.81 11.23
CA TYR A 122 0.65 -12.50 10.95
C TYR A 122 1.60 -13.27 11.88
N SER A 123 2.75 -13.66 11.34
CA SER A 123 3.86 -14.20 12.12
C SER A 123 4.47 -13.14 13.05
N PRO A 124 5.09 -13.52 14.18
CA PRO A 124 5.73 -12.56 15.10
C PRO A 124 6.73 -11.63 14.39
N GLU A 125 7.48 -12.14 13.42
CA GLU A 125 8.44 -11.37 12.63
C GLU A 125 7.76 -10.27 11.80
N VAL A 126 6.59 -10.56 11.24
CA VAL A 126 5.80 -9.57 10.49
C VAL A 126 5.17 -8.55 11.45
N ILE A 127 4.73 -8.98 12.63
CA ILE A 127 4.20 -8.08 13.67
C ILE A 127 5.28 -7.09 14.13
N ASP A 128 6.49 -7.57 14.40
CA ASP A 128 7.62 -6.72 14.78
C ASP A 128 7.98 -5.71 13.68
N TYR A 129 7.94 -6.14 12.41
CA TYR A 129 8.13 -5.23 11.29
C TYR A 129 7.04 -4.15 11.24
N ILE A 130 5.76 -4.52 11.40
CA ILE A 130 4.64 -3.58 11.42
C ILE A 130 4.76 -2.59 12.59
N ASP A 131 5.16 -3.05 13.78
CA ASP A 131 5.35 -2.18 14.94
C ASP A 131 6.47 -1.15 14.73
N SER A 132 7.49 -1.52 13.94
CA SER A 132 8.59 -0.61 13.58
C SER A 132 8.23 0.48 12.57
N LEU A 133 7.09 0.40 11.89
CA LEU A 133 6.68 1.37 10.86
C LEU A 133 6.41 2.75 11.48
N ASP A 134 6.89 3.80 10.79
CA ASP A 134 6.74 5.20 11.18
C ASP A 134 6.45 6.07 9.94
N ALA A 135 5.20 6.54 9.84
CA ALA A 135 4.74 7.33 8.71
C ALA A 135 5.47 8.68 8.58
N GLU A 136 5.92 9.31 9.68
CA GLU A 136 6.64 10.59 9.60
C GLU A 136 8.06 10.38 9.05
N GLN A 137 8.71 9.28 9.42
CA GLN A 137 10.02 8.92 8.85
C GLN A 137 9.90 8.65 7.35
N ASP A 138 8.83 7.99 6.91
CA ASP A 138 8.57 7.74 5.49
C ASP A 138 8.34 9.03 4.71
N ILE A 139 7.50 9.93 5.23
CA ILE A 139 7.21 11.23 4.60
C ILE A 139 8.50 12.06 4.50
N ALA A 140 9.30 12.10 5.56
CA ALA A 140 10.59 12.79 5.55
C ALA A 140 11.56 12.18 4.54
N LEU A 141 11.57 10.85 4.39
CA LEU A 141 12.39 10.14 3.43
C LEU A 141 11.99 10.49 1.98
N LEU A 142 10.70 10.48 1.66
CA LEU A 142 10.20 10.85 0.33
C LEU A 142 10.58 12.30 -0.02
N LYS A 143 10.42 13.21 0.95
CA LYS A 143 10.83 14.61 0.81
C LYS A 143 12.34 14.74 0.57
N CYS A 144 13.15 13.94 1.26
CA CYS A 144 14.60 13.91 1.06
C CYS A 144 14.99 13.46 -0.37
N TYR A 145 14.23 12.53 -0.95
CA TYR A 145 14.41 12.09 -2.34
C TYR A 145 13.70 12.99 -3.38
N GLY A 146 13.22 14.17 -2.96
CA GLY A 146 12.71 15.21 -3.85
C GLY A 146 11.22 15.12 -4.16
N TRP A 147 10.47 14.29 -3.44
CA TRP A 147 9.01 14.26 -3.54
C TRP A 147 8.35 14.78 -2.27
N ASP A 148 7.83 16.02 -2.33
CA ASP A 148 6.99 16.58 -1.28
C ASP A 148 5.57 16.03 -1.46
N ILE A 149 5.23 14.99 -0.71
CA ILE A 149 3.94 14.31 -0.79
C ILE A 149 2.79 15.29 -0.45
N PRO A 150 1.70 15.33 -1.23
CA PRO A 150 0.54 16.14 -0.91
C PRO A 150 -0.01 15.84 0.48
N LEU A 151 -0.58 16.85 1.15
CA LEU A 151 -1.11 16.73 2.51
C LEU A 151 -2.10 15.55 2.63
N GLU A 152 -2.97 15.41 1.63
CA GLU A 152 -4.05 14.42 1.62
C GLU A 152 -3.49 13.00 1.47
N SER A 153 -2.54 12.79 0.57
CA SER A 153 -1.81 11.51 0.44
C SER A 153 -0.98 11.18 1.69
N ALA A 154 -0.37 12.19 2.33
CA ALA A 154 0.37 12.00 3.58
C ALA A 154 -0.58 11.62 4.73
N ARG A 155 -1.78 12.20 4.78
CA ARG A 155 -2.84 11.82 5.71
C ARG A 155 -3.27 10.37 5.49
N THR A 156 -3.49 9.94 4.25
CA THR A 156 -3.78 8.54 3.91
C THR A 156 -2.69 7.60 4.44
N LEU A 157 -1.40 7.92 4.24
CA LEU A 157 -0.27 7.12 4.75
C LEU A 157 -0.27 7.02 6.29
N ARG A 158 -0.53 8.13 6.98
CA ARG A 158 -0.61 8.15 8.45
C ARG A 158 -1.75 7.28 8.98
N ILE A 159 -2.94 7.46 8.42
CA ILE A 159 -4.15 6.76 8.87
C ILE A 159 -4.05 5.26 8.57
N SER A 160 -3.59 4.88 7.38
CA SER A 160 -3.40 3.48 7.01
C SER A 160 -2.32 2.79 7.86
N THR A 161 -1.19 3.45 8.10
CA THR A 161 -0.14 2.95 9.02
C THR A 161 -0.71 2.77 10.43
N MET A 162 -1.49 3.75 10.91
CA MET A 162 -2.14 3.68 12.22
C MET A 162 -3.12 2.51 12.32
N LEU A 163 -3.99 2.32 11.31
CA LEU A 163 -4.93 1.22 11.23
C LEU A 163 -4.22 -0.13 11.27
N LEU A 164 -3.16 -0.28 10.46
CA LEU A 164 -2.39 -1.51 10.39
C LEU A 164 -1.78 -1.87 11.75
N LYS A 165 -1.10 -0.92 12.41
CA LYS A 165 -0.50 -1.14 13.74
C LYS A 165 -1.56 -1.48 14.80
N ARG A 166 -2.69 -0.76 14.82
CA ARG A 166 -3.76 -0.97 15.80
C ARG A 166 -4.52 -2.27 15.58
N GLY A 167 -4.74 -2.66 14.34
CA GLY A 167 -5.41 -3.91 13.99
C GLY A 167 -4.57 -5.11 14.40
N VAL A 168 -3.28 -5.11 14.05
CA VAL A 168 -2.36 -6.20 14.39
C VAL A 168 -2.17 -6.35 15.89
N LYS A 169 -2.05 -5.24 16.64
CA LYS A 169 -2.00 -5.27 18.10
C LYS A 169 -3.22 -5.94 18.75
N ARG A 170 -4.37 -5.91 18.06
CA ARG A 170 -5.62 -6.56 18.50
C ARG A 170 -5.79 -7.98 17.93
N GLY A 171 -4.77 -8.54 17.28
CA GLY A 171 -4.81 -9.88 16.71
C GLY A 171 -5.66 -10.00 15.44
N LEU A 172 -5.98 -8.89 14.77
CA LEU A 172 -6.71 -8.93 13.50
C LEU A 172 -5.85 -9.52 12.39
N THR A 173 -6.48 -10.30 11.52
CA THR A 173 -5.87 -10.89 10.33
C THR A 173 -5.73 -9.86 9.21
N PRO A 174 -4.87 -10.10 8.20
CA PRO A 174 -4.82 -9.27 6.99
C PRO A 174 -6.21 -9.03 6.37
N PHE A 175 -7.05 -10.06 6.33
CA PHE A 175 -8.42 -9.99 5.83
C PHE A 175 -9.25 -8.98 6.62
N ALA A 176 -9.24 -9.05 7.96
CA ALA A 176 -10.03 -8.17 8.80
C ALA A 176 -9.58 -6.70 8.66
N ILE A 177 -8.27 -6.45 8.61
CA ILE A 177 -7.73 -5.09 8.47
C ILE A 177 -7.99 -4.55 7.05
N GLY A 178 -7.72 -5.33 6.00
CA GLY A 178 -7.94 -4.89 4.62
C GLY A 178 -9.43 -4.68 4.31
N SER A 179 -10.32 -5.46 4.93
CA SER A 179 -11.78 -5.28 4.80
C SER A 179 -12.30 -3.99 5.44
N ILE A 180 -11.56 -3.40 6.38
CA ILE A 180 -11.85 -2.05 6.90
C ILE A 180 -11.53 -0.98 5.85
N MET A 181 -10.54 -1.23 4.99
CA MET A 181 -10.07 -0.29 3.97
C MET A 181 -10.85 -0.36 2.66
N CYS A 182 -11.32 -1.53 2.27
CA CYS A 182 -12.00 -1.73 0.99
C CYS A 182 -13.52 -1.58 1.12
N ARG A 183 -14.14 -0.95 0.11
CA ARG A 183 -15.60 -0.90 -0.01
C ARG A 183 -16.16 -2.27 -0.39
N GLU A 184 -17.28 -2.67 0.23
CA GLU A 184 -18.01 -3.91 -0.17
C GLU A 184 -18.68 -3.78 -1.54
N THR A 185 -19.15 -2.56 -1.86
CA THR A 185 -19.74 -2.20 -3.14
C THR A 185 -19.40 -0.74 -3.45
N LEU A 186 -19.45 -0.33 -4.71
CA LEU A 186 -19.17 1.06 -5.10
C LEU A 186 -20.04 2.11 -4.37
N ASN A 187 -21.20 1.71 -3.85
CA ASN A 187 -22.17 2.60 -3.21
C ASN A 187 -22.14 2.56 -1.67
N LYS A 188 -21.25 1.76 -1.06
CA LYS A 188 -21.14 1.62 0.39
C LYS A 188 -19.72 2.00 0.80
N GLU A 189 -19.59 3.09 1.54
CA GLU A 189 -18.31 3.50 2.13
C GLU A 189 -17.70 2.36 2.96
N SER A 190 -16.38 2.29 2.92
CA SER A 190 -15.60 1.41 3.78
C SER A 190 -15.56 1.94 5.21
N VAL A 191 -15.23 1.08 6.16
CA VAL A 191 -15.16 1.48 7.58
C VAL A 191 -14.09 2.57 7.80
N ILE A 192 -12.99 2.55 7.06
CA ILE A 192 -11.96 3.61 7.16
C ILE A 192 -12.47 4.96 6.65
N GLU A 193 -13.31 4.97 5.61
CA GLU A 193 -13.94 6.19 5.12
C GLU A 193 -14.94 6.75 6.14
N GLU A 194 -15.74 5.88 6.76
CA GLU A 194 -16.63 6.29 7.85
C GLU A 194 -15.86 6.91 9.02
N ILE A 195 -14.72 6.32 9.41
CA ILE A 195 -13.83 6.86 10.46
C ILE A 195 -13.30 8.24 10.08
N VAL A 196 -12.80 8.39 8.85
CA VAL A 196 -12.26 9.67 8.35
C VAL A 196 -13.35 10.73 8.34
N ARG A 197 -14.52 10.42 7.76
CA ARG A 197 -15.66 11.35 7.71
C ARG A 197 -16.14 11.75 9.11
N GLU A 198 -16.28 10.80 10.03
CA GLU A 198 -16.70 11.10 11.42
C GLU A 198 -15.69 12.03 12.12
N ALA A 199 -14.39 11.87 11.83
CA ALA A 199 -13.37 12.79 12.33
C ALA A 199 -13.48 14.17 11.68
N GLU A 200 -13.72 14.26 10.36
CA GLU A 200 -13.92 15.51 9.62
C GLU A 200 -15.15 16.27 10.12
N ASP A 201 -16.28 15.58 10.33
CA ASP A 201 -17.52 16.15 10.87
C ASP A 201 -17.36 16.69 12.29
N SER A 202 -16.38 16.16 13.03
CA SER A 202 -16.03 16.60 14.39
C SER A 202 -15.09 17.81 14.41
N LEU A 203 -14.55 18.24 13.27
CA LEU A 203 -13.62 19.36 13.20
C LEU A 203 -14.33 20.72 13.23
N LEU A 204 -13.82 21.61 14.08
CA LEU A 204 -14.10 23.04 14.04
C LEU A 204 -13.15 23.76 13.07
N PRO A 205 -13.57 24.89 12.46
CA PRO A 205 -12.69 25.67 11.60
C PRO A 205 -11.38 26.08 12.30
N GLY A 206 -10.24 25.84 11.64
CA GLY A 206 -8.91 26.23 12.11
C GLY A 206 -8.19 25.20 12.99
N MET A 207 -8.74 23.99 13.14
CA MET A 207 -8.04 22.89 13.81
C MET A 207 -6.85 22.38 12.98
N SER A 208 -5.76 22.02 13.67
CA SER A 208 -4.55 21.50 13.03
C SER A 208 -4.66 20.02 12.65
N GLU A 209 -3.87 19.59 11.66
CA GLU A 209 -3.75 18.19 11.23
C GLU A 209 -3.49 17.21 12.38
N ALA A 210 -2.67 17.60 13.36
CA ALA A 210 -2.38 16.75 14.52
C ALA A 210 -3.62 16.44 15.37
N VAL A 211 -4.52 17.42 15.51
CA VAL A 211 -5.78 17.22 16.26
C VAL A 211 -6.75 16.37 15.45
N PHE A 212 -6.80 16.55 14.13
CA PHE A 212 -7.59 15.69 13.26
C PHE A 212 -7.15 14.21 13.36
N LEU A 213 -5.83 13.94 13.28
CA LEU A 213 -5.30 12.59 13.39
C LEU A 213 -5.54 11.97 14.77
N GLU A 214 -5.53 12.77 15.84
CA GLU A 214 -5.89 12.33 17.18
C GLU A 214 -7.37 11.93 17.27
N THR A 215 -8.26 12.70 16.65
CA THR A 215 -9.69 12.35 16.54
C THR A 215 -9.89 11.05 15.76
N VAL A 216 -9.23 10.90 14.60
CA VAL A 216 -9.24 9.64 13.82
C VAL A 216 -8.78 8.47 14.68
N SER A 217 -7.68 8.64 15.43
CA SER A 217 -7.12 7.66 16.35
C SER A 217 -8.16 7.15 17.36
N GLN A 218 -8.90 8.06 18.00
CA GLN A 218 -9.89 7.73 19.02
C GLN A 218 -11.12 7.02 18.43
N ILE A 219 -11.63 7.51 17.30
CA ILE A 219 -12.75 6.88 16.59
C ILE A 219 -12.35 5.48 16.13
N MET A 220 -11.14 5.34 15.57
CA MET A 220 -10.60 4.07 15.10
C MET A 220 -10.50 3.04 16.24
N ASP A 221 -10.00 3.41 17.42
CA ASP A 221 -9.99 2.50 18.58
C ASP A 221 -11.39 2.01 18.93
N SER A 222 -12.37 2.92 19.02
CA SER A 222 -13.77 2.59 19.32
C SER A 222 -14.38 1.63 18.28
N ARG A 223 -14.02 1.76 17.00
CA ARG A 223 -14.45 0.84 15.94
C ARG A 223 -13.77 -0.53 16.06
N LEU A 224 -12.46 -0.55 16.28
CA LEU A 224 -11.68 -1.80 16.37
C LEU A 224 -12.00 -2.61 17.63
N ASP A 225 -12.28 -1.96 18.76
CA ASP A 225 -12.66 -2.65 20.00
C ASP A 225 -13.99 -3.40 19.85
N LYS A 226 -14.93 -2.89 19.04
CA LYS A 226 -16.20 -3.56 18.72
C LYS A 226 -16.04 -4.80 17.83
N LEU A 227 -14.92 -4.91 17.10
CA LEU A 227 -14.62 -6.05 16.23
C LEU A 227 -13.89 -7.18 16.98
N THR A 228 -13.35 -6.88 18.17
CA THR A 228 -12.44 -7.76 18.91
C THR A 228 -12.95 -8.14 20.30
N GLY A 229 -13.96 -7.44 20.82
CA GLY A 229 -14.73 -7.82 22.02
C GLY A 229 -15.90 -8.74 21.70
#